data_AF-A0A2W5YMX5-F1
#
_entry.id   AF-A0A2W5YMX5-F1
#
_cell.length_a   1.000
_cell.length_b   1.000
_cell.length_c   1.000
_cell.angle_alpha   90.00
_cell.angle_beta   90.00
_cell.angle_gamma   90.00
#
_symmetry.space_group_name_H-M   'P 1'
#
loop_
_entity.id
_entity.type
_entity.pdbx_description
1 polymer ?
#
loop_
_entity_poly.entity_id
_entity_poly.type
_entity_poly.pdbx_seq_one_letter_code
_entity_poly.pdbx_strand_id
1 'polypeptide(L)'
;MFETVISDHALFKEGRRFRDEIACVCRAVARDPFLWRERPGGYRRVNCPIFPCYVAYLIDRETILVAAVAHGHREPEYWRHRLENK
;
A
#
# COMPACT_ATOMS: atom_id res chain seq x y z
N MET A 1 -13.63 -34.94 5.46
CA MET A 1 -12.70 -35.74 4.64
C MET A 1 -12.12 -34.77 3.62
N PHE A 2 -10.85 -34.43 3.80
CA PHE A 2 -10.12 -33.41 3.03
C PHE A 2 -9.70 -33.98 1.69
N GLU A 3 -9.84 -33.21 0.61
CA GLU A 3 -8.79 -32.93 -0.38
C GLU A 3 -9.38 -32.03 -1.47
N THR A 4 -9.11 -30.73 -1.38
CA THR A 4 -9.05 -29.90 -2.58
C THR A 4 -7.57 -29.70 -2.85
N VAL A 5 -7.07 -30.47 -3.81
CA VAL A 5 -5.75 -30.35 -4.40
C VAL A 5 -5.56 -28.89 -4.83
N ILE A 6 -4.78 -28.14 -4.06
CA ILE A 6 -4.31 -26.80 -4.46
C ILE A 6 -3.31 -27.06 -5.60
N SER A 7 -3.84 -27.16 -6.81
CA SER A 7 -3.07 -27.37 -8.02
C SER A 7 -2.23 -26.13 -8.32
N ASP A 8 -0.96 -26.41 -8.58
CA ASP A 8 0.20 -25.56 -8.82
C ASP A 8 0.11 -24.64 -10.06
N HIS A 9 -0.94 -23.82 -10.13
CA HIS A 9 -1.13 -22.76 -11.13
C HIS A 9 -1.53 -21.40 -10.52
N ALA A 10 -1.52 -21.26 -9.19
CA ALA A 10 -2.01 -20.08 -8.46
C ALA A 10 -0.99 -18.92 -8.34
N LEU A 11 0.30 -19.15 -8.60
CA LEU A 11 1.35 -18.16 -8.31
C LEU A 11 1.29 -16.90 -9.18
N PHE A 12 0.70 -16.95 -10.38
CA PHE A 12 0.47 -15.75 -11.22
C PHE A 12 -0.79 -14.95 -10.82
N LYS A 13 -1.70 -15.50 -10.00
CA LYS A 13 -2.96 -14.84 -9.62
C LYS A 13 -2.77 -13.89 -8.44
N GLU A 14 -1.93 -14.24 -7.47
CA GLU A 14 -1.71 -13.41 -6.27
C GLU A 14 -1.02 -12.09 -6.60
N GLY A 15 -0.06 -12.09 -7.54
CA GLY A 15 0.58 -10.85 -8.00
C GLY A 15 -0.40 -9.87 -8.68
N ARG A 16 -1.33 -10.40 -9.49
CA ARG A 16 -2.39 -9.56 -10.10
C ARG A 16 -3.35 -9.03 -9.05
N ARG A 17 -3.81 -9.88 -8.13
CA ARG A 17 -4.70 -9.47 -7.05
C ARG A 17 -4.07 -8.41 -6.15
N PHE A 18 -2.79 -8.57 -5.82
CA PHE A 18 -2.03 -7.59 -5.07
C PHE A 18 -1.94 -6.26 -5.81
N ARG A 19 -1.53 -6.27 -7.08
CA ARG A 19 -1.47 -5.06 -7.91
C ARG A 19 -2.84 -4.37 -7.99
N ASP A 20 -3.90 -5.13 -8.22
CA ASP A 20 -5.25 -4.59 -8.38
C ASP A 20 -5.78 -3.97 -7.08
N GLU A 21 -5.42 -4.56 -5.93
CA GLU A 21 -5.67 -3.97 -4.61
C GLU A 21 -4.90 -2.66 -4.42
N ILE A 22 -3.59 -2.64 -4.68
CA ILE A 22 -2.79 -1.40 -4.57
C ILE A 22 -3.37 -0.32 -5.48
N ALA A 23 -3.75 -0.66 -6.70
CA ALA A 23 -4.38 0.27 -7.63
C ALA A 23 -5.72 0.80 -7.10
N CYS A 24 -6.51 -0.03 -6.43
CA CYS A 24 -7.76 0.38 -5.77
C CYS A 24 -7.50 1.39 -4.65
N VAL A 25 -6.52 1.10 -3.79
CA VAL A 25 -6.11 2.01 -2.71
C VAL A 25 -5.59 3.33 -3.28
N CYS A 26 -4.73 3.30 -4.31
CA CYS A 26 -4.23 4.51 -4.96
C CYS A 26 -5.37 5.35 -5.60
N ARG A 27 -6.39 4.72 -6.20
CA ARG A 27 -7.56 5.46 -6.70
C ARG A 27 -8.35 6.12 -5.57
N ALA A 28 -8.51 5.46 -4.43
CA ALA A 28 -9.16 6.05 -3.27
C ALA A 28 -8.37 7.27 -2.74
N VAL A 29 -7.05 7.14 -2.66
CA VAL A 29 -6.13 8.24 -2.30
C VAL A 29 -6.22 9.40 -3.29
N ALA A 30 -6.26 9.13 -4.59
CA ALA A 30 -6.39 10.18 -5.61
C ALA A 30 -7.74 10.90 -5.53
N ARG A 31 -8.81 10.21 -5.16
CA ARG A 31 -10.16 10.79 -5.02
C ARG A 31 -10.30 11.69 -3.80
N ASP A 32 -9.72 11.30 -2.67
CA ASP A 32 -9.77 12.06 -1.42
C ASP A 32 -8.45 11.95 -0.65
N PRO A 33 -7.42 12.71 -1.04
CA PRO A 33 -6.07 12.57 -0.49
C PRO A 33 -5.97 13.04 0.97
N PHE A 34 -6.95 13.79 1.47
CA PHE A 34 -6.93 14.30 2.84
C PHE A 34 -7.74 13.44 3.82
N LEU A 35 -8.47 12.43 3.35
CA LEU A 35 -9.30 11.51 4.15
C LEU A 35 -8.52 10.81 5.27
N TRP A 36 -7.26 10.45 5.03
CA TRP A 36 -6.43 9.74 6.01
C TRP A 36 -5.59 10.72 6.82
N ARG A 37 -5.60 10.55 8.15
CA ARG A 37 -4.81 11.36 9.08
C ARG A 37 -3.34 11.45 8.67
N GLU A 38 -2.84 12.68 8.68
CA GLU A 38 -1.41 12.98 8.56
C GLU A 38 -0.65 12.57 9.84
N ARG A 39 0.52 11.98 9.63
CA ARG A 39 1.41 11.45 10.67
C ARG A 39 2.66 12.32 10.79
N PRO A 40 3.38 12.24 11.92
CA PRO A 40 4.67 12.92 12.06
C PRO A 40 5.61 12.59 10.90
N GLY A 41 6.18 13.61 10.26
CA GLY A 41 6.93 13.47 9.01
C GLY A 41 6.13 13.74 7.73
N GLY A 42 4.91 14.30 7.84
CA GLY A 42 4.17 14.87 6.70
C GLY A 42 3.56 13.83 5.75
N TYR A 43 3.43 12.59 6.19
CA TYR A 43 2.90 11.50 5.37
C TYR A 43 1.57 10.97 5.89
N ARG A 44 0.84 10.30 5.00
CA ARG A 44 -0.44 9.65 5.25
C ARG A 44 -0.32 8.17 4.91
N ARG A 45 -1.14 7.34 5.55
CA ARG A 45 -1.11 5.87 5.41
C ARG A 45 -2.49 5.30 5.20
N VAL A 46 -2.65 4.45 4.17
CA VAL A 46 -3.86 3.66 3.94
C VAL A 46 -3.52 2.17 4.01
N ASN A 47 -4.19 1.44 4.89
CA ASN A 47 -4.04 -0.02 4.95
C ASN A 47 -4.76 -0.67 3.76
N CYS A 48 -4.18 -1.72 3.22
CA CYS A 48 -4.80 -2.54 2.18
C CYS A 48 -5.84 -3.48 2.83
N PRO A 49 -7.06 -3.61 2.28
CA PRO A 49 -8.10 -4.47 2.86
C PRO A 49 -7.81 -5.99 2.86
N ILE A 50 -7.08 -6.50 1.87
CA ILE A 50 -6.90 -7.94 1.59
C ILE A 50 -5.50 -8.38 2.01
N PHE A 51 -4.47 -7.70 1.55
CA PHE A 51 -3.08 -8.00 1.90
C PHE A 51 -2.64 -7.19 3.12
N PRO A 52 -1.78 -7.75 3.99
CA PRO A 52 -1.27 -7.07 5.19
C PRO A 52 -0.22 -5.99 4.86
N CYS A 53 -0.49 -5.19 3.83
CA CYS A 53 0.33 -4.10 3.35
C CYS A 53 -0.40 -2.77 3.54
N TYR A 54 0.31 -1.67 3.31
CA TYR A 54 -0.24 -0.34 3.30
C TYR A 54 0.45 0.54 2.26
N VAL A 55 -0.23 1.59 1.82
CA VAL A 55 0.33 2.65 0.97
C VAL A 55 0.66 3.85 1.84
N ALA A 56 1.93 4.24 1.87
CA ALA A 56 2.38 5.51 2.44
C ALA A 56 2.54 6.54 1.32
N TYR A 57 1.96 7.72 1.52
CA TYR A 57 2.01 8.80 0.54
C TYR A 57 2.11 10.16 1.21
N LEU A 58 2.52 11.15 0.42
CA LEU A 58 2.59 12.55 0.80
C LEU A 58 1.86 13.38 -0.25
N ILE A 59 1.45 14.57 0.13
CA ILE A 59 0.90 15.56 -0.78
C ILE A 59 1.96 16.63 -0.91
N ASP A 60 2.51 16.80 -2.10
CA ASP A 60 3.41 17.91 -2.43
C ASP A 60 2.73 18.82 -3.46
N ARG A 61 2.41 20.05 -3.05
CA ARG A 61 1.61 21.01 -3.82
C ARG A 61 0.31 20.36 -4.31
N GLU A 62 0.24 20.01 -5.60
CA GLU A 62 -0.93 19.40 -6.24
C GLU A 62 -0.68 17.93 -6.65
N THR A 63 0.41 17.33 -6.16
CA THR A 63 0.83 15.97 -6.52
C THR A 63 0.80 15.04 -5.33
N ILE A 64 0.31 13.82 -5.55
CA ILE A 64 0.38 12.75 -4.56
C ILE A 64 1.62 11.90 -4.84
N LEU A 65 2.57 11.90 -3.90
CA LEU A 65 3.79 11.10 -3.96
C LEU A 65 3.62 9.84 -3.11
N VAL A 66 3.51 8.68 -3.74
CA VAL A 66 3.56 7.38 -3.05
C VAL A 66 5.01 7.09 -2.66
N ALA A 67 5.31 7.15 -1.36
CA ALA A 67 6.65 6.89 -0.84
C ALA A 67 6.97 5.39 -0.78
N ALA A 68 5.97 4.57 -0.44
CA ALA A 68 6.10 3.12 -0.38
C ALA A 68 4.76 2.40 -0.40
N VAL A 69 4.81 1.15 -0.88
CA VAL A 69 3.88 0.08 -0.53
C VAL A 69 4.64 -0.84 0.42
N ALA A 70 4.26 -0.89 1.69
CA ALA A 70 5.03 -1.57 2.73
C ALA A 70 4.19 -2.62 3.45
N HIS A 71 4.83 -3.71 3.88
CA HIS A 71 4.20 -4.74 4.69
C HIS A 71 4.00 -4.22 6.12
N GLY A 72 2.80 -4.33 6.67
CA GLY A 72 2.45 -3.77 7.99
C GLY A 72 3.24 -4.39 9.15
N HIS A 73 3.71 -5.64 9.00
CA HIS A 73 4.41 -6.37 10.06
C HIS A 73 5.91 -6.58 9.83
N ARG A 74 6.42 -6.35 8.60
CA ARG A 74 7.81 -6.66 8.25
C ARG A 74 8.48 -5.36 7.84
N GLU A 75 9.30 -4.83 8.74
CA GLU A 75 10.00 -3.55 8.57
C GLU A 75 9.10 -2.43 8.04
N PRO A 76 7.94 -2.17 8.68
CA PRO A 76 6.91 -1.30 8.10
C PRO A 76 7.45 0.08 7.71
N GLU A 77 8.43 0.61 8.42
CA GLU A 77 8.92 1.98 8.26
C GLU A 77 10.25 2.11 7.51
N TYR A 78 10.71 1.04 6.83
CA TYR A 78 12.01 1.03 6.15
C TYR A 78 12.22 2.20 5.18
N TRP A 79 11.14 2.73 4.61
CA TRP A 79 11.14 3.80 3.60
C TRP A 79 11.21 5.22 4.19
N ARG A 80 11.13 5.39 5.51
CA ARG A 80 11.05 6.73 6.14
C ARG A 80 12.27 7.61 5.84
N HIS A 81 13.47 7.03 5.70
CA HIS A 81 14.68 7.76 5.31
C HIS A 81 14.54 8.47 3.95
N ARG A 82 13.64 8.00 3.06
CA ARG A 82 13.38 8.66 1.77
C ARG A 82 12.66 10.00 1.92
N LEU A 83 12.10 10.30 3.10
CA LEU A 83 11.44 11.57 3.39
C LEU A 83 12.41 12.65 3.86
N GLU A 84 13.63 12.28 4.27
CA GLU A 84 14.61 13.22 4.82
C GLU A 84 15.23 14.14 3.74
N ASN A 85 15.05 13.80 2.46
CA ASN A 85 15.58 14.54 1.30
C ASN A 85 14.48 15.27 0.50
N LYS A 86 13.31 15.51 1.09
CA LYS A 86 12.22 16.26 0.45
C LYS A 86 12.29 17.75 0.73
#